data_AF-A0A5Y8G2V6-F1
#
_entry.id   AF-A0A5Y8G2V6-F1
#
_cell.length_a   1.000
_cell.length_b   1.000
_cell.length_c   1.000
_cell.angle_alpha   90.00
_cell.angle_beta   90.00
_cell.angle_gamma   90.00
#
_symmetry.space_group_name_H-M   'P 1'
#
loop_
_entity.id
_entity.type
_entity.pdbx_description
1 polymer ?
#
loop_
_entity_poly.entity_id
_entity_poly.type
_entity_poly.pdbx_seq_one_letter_code
_entity_poly.pdbx_strand_id
1 'polypeptide(L)'
;MTVHTIKQCRPDQKETEYFWKLFHAAQRNDARWHGSEISIIADELSRTDLDRNQKLFLLRAWQVLVDDKGGFGRFMGAFDTYVYNMQDPDDDCVAWKPELSKLLCDGQLLDVVIDAYQSARQRIAELEARTVAVKQFDDFQIVHYGGSEDYAKGYIDCQNNYNKALTAAGIGVEGE
;
A
#
# COMPACT_ATOMS: atom_id res chain seq x y z
N MET A 1 -22.82 -7.09 15.84
CA MET A 1 -21.50 -7.74 15.74
C MET A 1 -21.03 -7.97 17.16
N THR A 2 -20.77 -9.21 17.57
CA THR A 2 -20.31 -9.50 18.94
C THR A 2 -18.79 -9.44 18.94
N VAL A 3 -18.21 -8.54 19.74
CA VAL A 3 -16.76 -8.41 19.88
C VAL A 3 -16.30 -9.36 20.98
N HIS A 4 -15.32 -10.21 20.67
CA HIS A 4 -14.67 -11.09 21.63
C HIS A 4 -13.26 -10.57 21.90
N THR A 5 -12.96 -10.24 23.16
CA THR A 5 -11.62 -9.77 23.58
C THR A 5 -10.85 -10.94 24.17
N ILE A 6 -9.66 -11.20 23.63
CA ILE A 6 -8.72 -12.19 24.16
C ILE A 6 -7.55 -11.42 24.76
N LYS A 7 -7.35 -11.55 26.08
CA LYS A 7 -6.13 -11.08 26.73
C LYS A 7 -4.96 -11.95 26.31
N GLN A 8 -3.91 -11.33 25.79
CA GLN A 8 -2.67 -12.02 25.48
C GLN A 8 -1.58 -11.52 26.43
N CYS A 9 -0.87 -12.45 27.08
CA CYS A 9 0.35 -12.09 27.80
C CYS A 9 1.46 -11.89 26.77
N ARG A 10 1.88 -10.64 26.54
CA ARG A 10 3.07 -10.35 25.74
C ARG A 10 4.30 -10.85 26.52
N PRO A 11 5.22 -11.59 25.89
CA PRO A 11 6.48 -11.91 26.51
C PRO A 11 7.22 -10.62 26.83
N ASP A 12 7.78 -10.51 28.02
CA ASP A 12 8.57 -9.33 28.35
C ASP A 12 9.84 -9.26 27.48
N GLN A 13 10.51 -8.10 27.52
CA GLN A 13 11.72 -7.89 26.72
C GLN A 13 12.79 -8.94 27.03
N LYS A 14 12.93 -9.34 28.30
CA LYS A 14 13.95 -10.29 28.74
C LYS A 14 13.62 -11.71 28.24
N GLU A 15 12.35 -12.12 28.31
CA GLU A 15 11.87 -13.39 27.74
C GLU A 15 12.17 -13.45 26.24
N THR A 16 11.83 -12.37 25.52
CA THR A 16 12.08 -12.25 24.08
C THR A 16 13.57 -12.33 23.76
N GLU A 17 14.42 -11.68 24.54
CA GLU A 17 15.89 -11.77 24.38
C GLU A 17 16.42 -13.20 24.53
N TYR A 18 15.87 -14.00 25.45
CA TYR A 18 16.27 -15.39 25.60
C TYR A 18 15.87 -16.25 24.39
N PHE A 19 14.69 -16.02 23.81
CA PHE A 19 14.28 -16.69 22.57
C PHE A 19 15.22 -16.37 21.41
N TRP A 20 15.61 -15.10 21.24
CA TRP A 20 16.58 -14.70 20.23
C TRP A 20 17.98 -15.29 20.48
N LYS A 21 18.45 -15.30 21.73
CA LYS A 21 19.72 -15.96 22.10
C LYS A 21 19.70 -17.44 21.73
N LEU A 22 18.61 -18.14 22.04
CA LEU A 22 18.42 -19.55 21.68
C LEU A 22 18.42 -19.76 20.17
N PHE A 23 17.67 -18.93 19.44
CA PHE A 23 17.61 -18.98 17.98
C PHE A 23 19.00 -18.78 17.36
N HIS A 24 19.72 -17.72 17.71
CA HIS A 24 21.05 -17.45 17.16
C HIS A 24 22.08 -18.50 17.56
N ALA A 25 22.00 -19.05 18.78
CA ALA A 25 22.85 -20.17 19.19
C ALA A 25 22.63 -21.39 18.28
N ALA A 26 21.37 -21.71 17.95
CA ALA A 26 21.05 -22.79 17.02
C ALA A 26 21.52 -22.50 15.58
N GLN A 27 21.43 -21.25 15.12
CA GLN A 27 21.88 -20.87 13.78
C GLN A 27 23.39 -20.98 13.56
N ARG A 28 24.19 -20.84 14.62
CA ARG A 28 25.65 -20.99 14.57
C ARG A 28 26.11 -22.44 14.51
N ASN A 29 25.18 -23.39 14.60
CA ASN A 29 25.52 -24.79 14.47
C ASN A 29 25.58 -25.18 12.99
N ASP A 30 26.77 -25.51 12.50
CA ASP A 30 27.00 -25.84 11.09
C ASP A 30 26.18 -27.06 10.64
N ALA A 31 25.86 -27.98 11.55
CA ALA A 31 25.07 -29.19 11.25
C ALA A 31 23.65 -28.88 10.75
N ARG A 32 23.16 -27.64 10.93
CA ARG A 32 21.85 -27.18 10.46
C ARG A 32 21.60 -27.43 8.97
N TRP A 33 22.63 -27.36 8.13
CA TRP A 33 22.50 -27.52 6.68
C TRP A 33 22.90 -28.90 6.17
N HIS A 34 23.44 -29.76 7.04
CA HIS A 34 24.02 -31.05 6.65
C HIS A 34 23.05 -32.23 6.71
N GLY A 35 21.83 -32.01 7.21
CA GLY A 35 20.76 -33.02 7.13
C GLY A 35 20.98 -34.21 8.06
N SER A 36 20.48 -34.08 9.28
CA SER A 36 20.21 -35.16 10.26
C SER A 36 21.43 -35.91 10.82
N GLU A 37 22.19 -35.23 11.66
CA GLU A 37 23.16 -35.83 12.60
C GLU A 37 22.51 -36.32 13.90
N ILE A 38 21.20 -36.57 13.90
CA ILE A 38 20.48 -36.90 15.13
C ILE A 38 21.04 -38.14 15.83
N SER A 39 21.56 -39.10 15.07
CA SER A 39 22.25 -40.29 15.59
C SER A 39 23.58 -39.93 16.27
N ILE A 40 24.33 -38.98 15.71
CA ILE A 40 25.59 -38.49 16.27
C ILE A 40 25.31 -37.79 17.61
N ILE A 41 24.34 -36.88 17.65
CA ILE A 41 23.97 -36.18 18.87
C ILE A 41 23.37 -37.14 19.91
N ALA A 42 22.56 -38.11 19.49
CA ALA A 42 22.07 -39.14 20.40
C ALA A 42 23.21 -39.98 21.01
N ASP A 43 24.23 -40.34 20.22
CA ASP A 43 25.41 -41.06 20.68
C ASP A 43 26.26 -40.20 21.63
N GLU A 44 26.52 -38.94 21.29
CA GLU A 44 27.22 -37.99 22.18
C GLU A 44 26.49 -37.83 23.52
N LEU A 45 25.18 -37.58 23.49
CA LEU A 45 24.36 -37.50 24.69
C LEU A 45 24.41 -38.80 25.48
N SER A 46 24.46 -39.97 24.83
CA SER A 46 24.50 -41.26 25.54
C SER A 46 25.72 -41.40 26.45
N ARG A 47 26.85 -40.77 26.08
CA ARG A 47 28.14 -40.79 26.77
C ARG A 47 28.24 -39.80 27.94
N THR A 48 27.24 -38.94 28.12
CA THR A 48 27.16 -38.00 29.26
C THR A 48 26.60 -38.68 30.51
N ASP A 49 26.85 -38.08 31.67
CA ASP A 49 26.30 -38.45 32.98
C ASP A 49 24.86 -37.96 33.22
N LEU A 50 24.27 -37.26 32.24
CA LEU A 50 22.89 -36.79 32.30
C LEU A 50 21.90 -37.94 32.50
N ASP A 51 20.78 -37.64 33.16
CA ASP A 51 19.69 -38.60 33.27
C ASP A 51 18.93 -38.76 31.94
N ARG A 52 18.08 -39.78 31.87
CA ARG A 52 17.31 -40.10 30.66
C ARG A 52 16.42 -38.94 30.19
N ASN A 53 15.78 -38.22 31.11
CA ASN A 53 14.88 -37.12 30.77
C ASN A 53 15.65 -35.91 30.27
N GLN A 54 16.79 -35.59 30.88
CA GLN A 54 17.70 -34.54 30.41
C GLN A 54 18.20 -34.84 29.00
N LYS A 55 18.67 -36.06 28.74
CA LYS A 55 19.10 -36.51 27.40
C LYS A 55 17.96 -36.37 26.38
N LEU A 56 16.75 -36.80 26.75
CA LEU A 56 15.59 -36.72 25.86
C LEU A 56 15.19 -35.27 25.55
N PHE A 57 15.20 -34.40 26.56
CA PHE A 57 14.91 -32.98 26.38
C PHE A 57 15.90 -32.33 25.40
N LEU A 58 17.21 -32.52 25.61
CA LEU A 58 18.24 -31.96 24.73
C LEU A 58 18.14 -32.51 23.31
N LEU A 59 17.86 -33.81 23.16
CA LEU A 59 17.66 -34.42 21.85
C LEU A 59 16.46 -33.81 21.10
N ARG A 60 15.34 -33.56 21.79
CA ARG A 60 14.17 -32.90 21.18
C ARG A 60 14.43 -31.43 20.87
N ALA A 61 15.13 -30.72 21.76
CA ALA A 61 15.55 -29.35 21.52
C ALA A 61 16.41 -29.25 20.27
N TRP A 62 17.40 -30.14 20.11
CA TRP A 62 18.24 -30.21 18.91
C TRP A 62 17.41 -30.41 17.64
N GLN A 63 16.47 -31.35 17.66
CA GLN A 63 15.61 -31.62 16.49
C GLN A 63 14.79 -30.41 16.05
N VAL A 64 14.30 -29.62 17.00
CA VAL A 64 13.49 -28.43 16.71
C VAL A 64 14.37 -27.26 16.26
N LEU A 65 15.49 -27.04 16.96
CA LEU A 65 16.30 -25.84 16.83
C LEU A 65 17.35 -25.93 15.72
N VAL A 66 18.00 -27.09 15.58
CA VAL A 66 19.14 -27.30 14.66
C VAL A 66 18.71 -28.11 13.44
N ASP A 67 18.04 -29.25 13.61
CA ASP A 67 17.55 -30.07 12.48
C ASP A 67 16.30 -29.48 11.78
N ASP A 68 15.81 -28.33 12.25
CA ASP A 68 14.62 -27.60 11.75
C ASP A 68 13.33 -28.45 11.64
N LYS A 69 13.22 -29.56 12.38
CA LYS A 69 12.02 -30.42 12.34
C LYS A 69 10.79 -29.76 12.94
N GLY A 70 10.98 -28.67 13.70
CA GLY A 70 9.89 -27.88 14.30
C GLY A 70 9.60 -26.58 13.57
N GLY A 71 10.35 -26.23 12.51
CA GLY A 71 10.22 -24.94 11.84
C GLY A 71 10.47 -23.74 12.76
N PHE A 72 11.36 -23.87 13.74
CA PHE A 72 11.56 -22.86 14.78
C PHE A 72 11.96 -21.50 14.21
N GLY A 73 12.71 -21.47 13.10
CA GLY A 73 13.01 -20.22 12.40
C GLY A 73 11.78 -19.53 11.82
N ARG A 74 10.80 -20.30 11.31
CA ARG A 74 9.51 -19.74 10.85
C ARG A 74 8.71 -19.21 12.02
N PHE A 75 8.72 -19.92 13.15
CA PHE A 75 8.08 -19.46 14.37
C PHE A 75 8.67 -18.12 14.86
N MET A 76 10.00 -18.02 14.94
CA MET A 76 10.67 -16.76 15.33
C MET A 76 10.35 -15.62 14.35
N GLY A 77 10.36 -15.87 13.04
CA GLY A 77 9.99 -14.85 12.06
C GLY A 77 8.53 -14.41 12.14
N ALA A 78 7.61 -15.34 12.40
CA ALA A 78 6.20 -15.02 12.61
C ALA A 78 5.98 -14.23 13.90
N PHE A 79 6.67 -14.62 14.98
CA PHE A 79 6.66 -13.90 16.25
C PHE A 79 7.17 -12.47 16.08
N ASP A 80 8.32 -12.29 15.43
CA ASP A 80 8.91 -10.99 15.14
C ASP A 80 7.95 -10.10 14.33
N THR A 81 7.39 -10.66 13.25
CA THR A 81 6.43 -9.96 12.40
C THR A 81 5.21 -9.52 13.21
N TYR A 82 4.63 -10.42 13.99
CA TYR A 82 3.47 -10.10 14.79
C TYR A 82 3.78 -9.04 15.84
N VAL A 83 4.79 -9.27 16.69
CA VAL A 83 5.10 -8.40 17.84
C VAL A 83 5.61 -7.03 17.42
N TYR A 84 6.52 -6.97 16.43
CA TYR A 84 7.17 -5.71 16.07
C TYR A 84 6.52 -4.99 14.90
N ASN A 85 5.91 -5.70 13.95
CA ASN A 85 5.37 -5.06 12.75
C ASN A 85 3.86 -4.82 12.82
N MET A 86 3.10 -5.73 13.43
CA MET A 86 1.63 -5.74 13.30
C MET A 86 0.89 -5.29 14.57
N GLN A 87 1.36 -5.76 15.73
CA GLN A 87 0.68 -5.57 17.00
C GLN A 87 0.93 -4.17 17.58
N ASP A 88 -0.10 -3.57 18.17
CA ASP A 88 -0.01 -2.32 18.91
C ASP A 88 0.86 -2.51 20.17
N PRO A 89 1.98 -1.77 20.34
CA PRO A 89 2.84 -1.91 21.50
C PRO A 89 2.18 -1.50 22.83
N ASP A 90 1.16 -0.65 22.80
CA ASP A 90 0.53 -0.08 23.99
C ASP A 90 -0.73 -0.84 24.43
N ASP A 91 -1.17 -1.84 23.66
CA ASP A 91 -2.34 -2.66 23.93
C ASP A 91 -2.00 -4.01 24.61
N ASP A 92 -2.88 -4.48 25.50
CA ASP A 92 -2.80 -5.76 26.21
C ASP A 92 -3.66 -6.87 25.57
N CYS A 93 -4.31 -6.57 24.44
CA CYS A 93 -5.05 -7.53 23.62
C CYS A 93 -4.54 -7.57 22.16
N VAL A 94 -5.05 -8.50 21.35
CA VAL A 94 -4.71 -8.59 19.92
C VAL A 94 -5.27 -7.35 19.21
N ALA A 95 -4.39 -6.43 18.84
CA ALA A 95 -4.76 -5.14 18.26
C ALA A 95 -3.74 -4.75 17.20
N TRP A 96 -4.25 -4.31 16.05
CA TRP A 96 -3.42 -3.75 14.99
C TRP A 96 -2.87 -2.39 15.41
N LYS A 97 -1.62 -2.10 15.04
CA LYS A 97 -1.08 -0.74 15.19
C LYS A 97 -2.04 0.31 14.60
N PRO A 98 -2.17 1.50 15.22
CA PRO A 98 -3.09 2.53 14.75
C PRO A 98 -2.88 2.91 13.29
N GLU A 99 -1.63 2.94 12.80
CA GLU A 99 -1.31 3.27 11.42
C GLU A 99 -1.80 2.20 10.44
N LEU A 100 -1.71 0.93 10.82
CA LEU A 100 -2.20 -0.19 10.01
C LEU A 100 -3.73 -0.20 9.99
N SER A 101 -4.37 0.05 11.13
CA SER A 101 -5.82 0.20 11.21
C SER A 101 -6.31 1.33 10.32
N LYS A 102 -5.63 2.48 10.35
CA LYS A 102 -5.94 3.61 9.48
C LYS A 102 -5.78 3.24 8.00
N LEU A 103 -4.67 2.60 7.63
CA LEU A 103 -4.43 2.19 6.24
C LEU A 103 -5.52 1.22 5.73
N LEU A 104 -5.95 0.29 6.58
CA LEU A 104 -7.06 -0.63 6.26
C LEU A 104 -8.37 0.14 6.05
N CYS A 105 -8.70 1.10 6.92
CA CYS A 105 -9.87 1.96 6.75
C CYS A 105 -9.80 2.82 5.49
N ASP A 106 -8.65 3.46 5.22
CA ASP A 106 -8.43 4.27 4.02
C ASP A 106 -8.54 3.39 2.75
N GLY A 107 -8.06 2.14 2.82
CA GLY A 107 -8.19 1.15 1.75
C GLY A 107 -9.63 0.78 1.41
N GLN A 108 -10.57 0.88 2.35
CA GLN A 108 -12.01 0.66 2.07
C GLN A 108 -12.59 1.73 1.15
N LEU A 109 -11.95 2.91 1.07
CA LEU A 109 -12.38 3.99 0.18
C LEU A 109 -11.85 3.82 -1.25
N LEU A 110 -10.97 2.84 -1.52
CA LEU A 110 -10.32 2.70 -2.81
C LEU A 110 -11.31 2.55 -3.97
N ASP A 111 -12.33 1.70 -3.81
CA ASP A 111 -13.35 1.48 -4.85
C ASP A 111 -14.12 2.77 -5.15
N VAL A 112 -14.48 3.53 -4.11
CA VAL A 112 -15.16 4.84 -4.26
C VAL A 112 -14.28 5.83 -5.01
N VAL A 113 -12.99 5.87 -4.71
CA VAL A 113 -12.03 6.76 -5.38
C VAL A 113 -11.86 6.36 -6.85
N ILE A 114 -11.80 5.06 -7.15
CA ILE A 114 -11.72 4.54 -8.52
C ILE A 114 -12.97 4.92 -9.31
N ASP A 115 -14.15 4.72 -8.75
CA ASP A 115 -15.42 5.06 -9.40
C ASP A 115 -15.56 6.56 -9.66
N ALA A 116 -15.22 7.38 -8.67
CA ALA A 116 -15.21 8.84 -8.81
C ALA A 116 -14.22 9.30 -9.90
N TYR A 117 -13.03 8.70 -9.94
CA TYR A 117 -12.01 9.00 -10.95
C TYR A 117 -12.47 8.62 -12.36
N GLN A 118 -13.06 7.43 -12.53
CA GLN A 118 -13.59 6.99 -13.82
C GLN A 118 -14.74 7.89 -14.30
N SER A 119 -15.66 8.24 -13.39
CA SER A 119 -16.77 9.16 -13.67
C SER A 119 -16.27 10.54 -14.10
N ALA A 120 -15.27 11.08 -13.39
CA ALA A 120 -14.65 12.35 -13.75
C ALA A 120 -13.99 12.30 -15.13
N ARG A 121 -13.25 11.22 -15.44
CA ARG A 121 -12.65 11.02 -16.77
C ARG A 121 -13.68 10.95 -17.89
N GLN A 122 -14.78 10.22 -17.68
CA GLN A 122 -15.86 10.17 -18.65
C GLN A 122 -16.46 11.55 -18.89
N ARG A 123 -16.70 12.31 -17.80
CA ARG A 123 -17.25 13.65 -17.90
C ARG A 123 -16.31 14.62 -18.63
N ILE A 124 -15.00 14.53 -18.40
CA ILE A 124 -14.00 15.32 -19.12
C ILE A 124 -14.04 14.99 -20.61
N ALA A 125 -14.03 13.71 -20.98
CA ALA A 125 -14.08 13.29 -22.38
C ALA A 125 -15.38 13.76 -23.08
N GLU A 126 -16.52 13.72 -22.39
CA GLU A 126 -17.78 14.26 -22.92
C GLU A 126 -17.72 15.78 -23.15
N LEU A 127 -17.10 16.53 -22.24
CA LEU A 127 -16.94 17.97 -22.37
C LEU A 127 -15.99 18.32 -23.51
N GLU A 128 -14.85 17.63 -23.59
CA GLU A 128 -13.87 17.79 -24.67
C GLU A 128 -14.47 17.46 -26.05
N ALA A 129 -15.31 16.43 -26.15
CA ALA A 129 -16.01 16.09 -27.39
C ALA A 129 -17.06 17.14 -27.79
N ARG A 130 -17.60 17.91 -26.84
CA ARG A 130 -18.56 18.99 -27.07
C ARG A 130 -17.90 20.35 -27.29
N THR A 131 -16.59 20.46 -27.09
CA THR A 131 -15.84 21.67 -27.38
C THR A 131 -15.81 21.88 -28.89
N VAL A 132 -16.52 22.89 -29.37
CA VAL A 132 -16.53 23.28 -30.79
C VAL A 132 -15.52 24.40 -31.00
N ALA A 133 -14.56 24.17 -31.89
CA ALA A 133 -13.69 25.24 -32.38
C ALA A 133 -14.49 26.14 -33.33
N VAL A 134 -14.81 27.36 -32.88
CA VAL A 134 -15.36 28.39 -33.75
C VAL A 134 -14.19 29.07 -34.46
N LYS A 135 -14.02 28.80 -35.76
CA LYS A 135 -13.07 29.55 -36.57
C LYS A 135 -13.61 30.96 -36.78
N GLN A 136 -12.95 31.96 -36.18
CA GLN A 136 -13.10 33.33 -36.65
C GLN A 136 -12.30 33.45 -37.95
N PHE A 137 -12.88 34.09 -38.96
CA PHE A 137 -12.19 34.32 -40.22
C PHE A 137 -11.42 35.62 -40.09
N ASP A 138 -10.10 35.53 -40.19
CA ASP A 138 -9.18 36.65 -39.99
C ASP A 138 -9.29 37.69 -41.12
N ASP A 139 -9.59 37.23 -42.35
CA ASP A 139 -9.61 38.09 -43.54
C ASP A 139 -10.82 37.80 -44.43
N PHE A 140 -11.84 38.66 -44.36
CA PHE A 140 -12.69 38.92 -45.52
C PHE A 140 -12.32 40.29 -46.08
N GLN A 141 -11.80 40.32 -47.32
CA GLN A 141 -11.76 41.56 -48.09
C GLN A 141 -13.20 41.97 -48.41
N ILE A 142 -13.75 42.93 -47.66
CA ILE A 142 -14.99 43.60 -48.06
C ILE A 142 -14.65 44.45 -49.29
N VAL A 143 -14.90 43.91 -50.48
CA VAL A 143 -14.76 44.68 -51.73
C VAL A 143 -16.05 45.49 -51.94
N HIS A 144 -15.95 46.80 -51.76
CA HIS A 144 -17.06 47.72 -51.96
C HIS A 144 -17.28 48.00 -53.44
N TYR A 145 -18.35 47.45 -54.02
CA TYR A 145 -18.89 47.93 -55.30
C TYR A 145 -20.01 48.96 -55.03
N GLY A 146 -19.62 50.16 -54.56
CA GLY A 146 -20.47 51.36 -54.57
C GLY A 146 -21.61 51.45 -53.54
N GLY A 147 -21.33 51.40 -52.23
CA GLY A 147 -22.32 51.64 -51.17
C GLY A 147 -21.78 52.54 -50.05
N SER A 148 -22.68 53.24 -49.34
CA SER A 148 -22.40 54.21 -48.26
C SER A 148 -21.67 53.62 -47.05
N GLU A 149 -20.95 54.47 -46.30
CA GLU A 149 -20.09 54.12 -45.13
C GLU A 149 -20.78 53.25 -44.05
N ASP A 150 -22.11 53.31 -43.92
CA ASP A 150 -22.88 52.60 -42.91
C ASP A 150 -22.75 51.07 -42.96
N TYR A 151 -22.47 50.48 -44.13
CA TYR A 151 -22.41 49.02 -44.27
C TYR A 151 -21.17 48.41 -43.60
N ALA A 152 -20.01 49.08 -43.67
CA ALA A 152 -18.76 48.61 -43.06
C ALA A 152 -18.81 48.65 -41.52
N LYS A 153 -19.46 49.68 -40.97
CA LYS A 153 -19.61 49.86 -39.52
C LYS A 153 -20.48 48.77 -38.89
N GLY A 154 -21.58 48.41 -39.55
CA GLY A 154 -22.47 47.33 -39.08
C GLY A 154 -21.77 45.97 -38.96
N TYR A 155 -20.77 45.68 -39.81
CA TYR A 155 -20.01 44.42 -39.75
C TYR A 155 -19.06 44.37 -38.54
N ILE A 156 -18.26 45.42 -38.33
CA ILE A 156 -17.34 45.52 -37.19
C ILE A 156 -18.11 45.46 -35.86
N ASP A 157 -19.25 46.15 -35.79
CA ASP A 157 -20.11 46.13 -34.61
C ASP A 157 -20.68 44.72 -34.33
N CYS A 158 -21.03 43.96 -35.38
CA CYS A 158 -21.46 42.56 -35.25
C CYS A 158 -20.34 41.65 -34.72
N GLN A 159 -19.11 41.77 -35.21
CA GLN A 159 -17.98 40.95 -34.75
C GLN A 159 -17.61 41.26 -33.29
N ASN A 160 -17.59 42.54 -32.92
CA ASN A 160 -17.37 42.97 -31.53
C ASN A 160 -18.48 42.50 -30.58
N ASN A 161 -19.75 42.55 -31.01
CA ASN A 161 -20.87 42.05 -30.22
C ASN A 161 -20.85 40.52 -30.09
N TYR A 162 -20.39 39.81 -31.12
CA TYR A 162 -20.18 38.37 -31.07
C TYR A 162 -19.10 37.99 -30.04
N ASN A 163 -17.95 38.66 -30.05
CA ASN A 163 -16.90 38.43 -29.05
C ASN A 163 -17.35 38.76 -27.63
N LYS A 164 -18.08 39.87 -27.44
CA LYS A 164 -18.70 40.20 -26.15
C LYS A 164 -19.66 39.12 -25.68
N ALA A 165 -20.46 38.55 -26.58
CA ALA A 165 -21.38 37.46 -26.24
C ALA A 165 -20.64 36.18 -25.83
N LEU A 166 -19.54 35.84 -26.52
CA LEU A 166 -18.69 34.70 -26.16
C LEU A 166 -18.03 34.90 -24.79
N THR A 167 -17.45 36.07 -24.53
CA THR A 167 -16.84 36.40 -23.24
C THR A 167 -17.87 36.40 -22.10
N ALA A 168 -19.07 36.96 -22.33
CA ALA A 168 -20.16 36.93 -21.36
C ALA A 168 -20.65 35.51 -21.04
N ALA A 169 -20.52 34.58 -22.00
CA ALA A 169 -20.79 33.16 -21.81
C ALA A 169 -19.61 32.39 -21.18
N GLY A 170 -18.48 33.05 -20.89
CA GLY A 170 -17.28 32.44 -20.29
C GLY A 170 -16.47 31.58 -21.26
N ILE A 171 -16.68 31.73 -22.57
CA ILE A 171 -15.95 31.00 -23.60
C ILE A 171 -14.66 31.77 -23.90
N GLY A 172 -13.50 31.14 -23.63
CA GLY A 172 -12.20 31.67 -24.01
C GLY A 172 -12.04 31.65 -25.53
N VAL A 173 -11.58 32.77 -26.10
CA VAL A 173 -11.25 32.88 -27.52
C VAL A 173 -9.72 32.81 -27.61
N GLU A 174 -9.18 31.79 -28.27
CA GLU A 174 -7.74 31.72 -28.56
C GLU A 174 -7.46 32.51 -29.85
N GLY A 175 -6.80 33.67 -29.71
CA GLY A 175 -6.44 34.53 -30.83
C GLY A 175 -6.62 36.02 -30.52
N GLU A 176 -5.73 36.56 -29.69
CA GLU A 176 -5.20 37.93 -29.83
C GLU A 176 -3.68 37.84 -29.92
#